data_AF-A0A4Y7TN31-F1
#
_entry.id   AF-A0A4Y7TN31-F1
#
_cell.length_a   1.000
_cell.length_b   1.000
_cell.length_c   1.000
_cell.angle_alpha   90.00
_cell.angle_beta   90.00
_cell.angle_gamma   90.00
#
_symmetry.space_group_name_H-M   'P 1'
#
loop_
_entity.id
_entity.type
_entity.pdbx_description
1 polymer ?
#
loop_
_entity_poly.entity_id
_entity_poly.type
_entity_poly.pdbx_seq_one_letter_code
_entity_poly.pdbx_strand_id
1 'polypeptide(L)'
;MSPPTYIYKIVPASSAPPDPLPDRLPVSNLDATDGFIHLSTAKQVARTLDRYFNGTGNERIYLLRLDYAKIKGHVKWETPQGGV
;
A
#
# COMPACT_ATOMS: atom_id res chain seq x y z
N MET A 1 -21.35 -0.08 3.08
CA MET A 1 -20.35 -1.15 2.80
C MET A 1 -19.66 -1.51 4.11
N SER A 2 -19.40 -2.79 4.37
CA SER A 2 -18.64 -3.21 5.55
C SER A 2 -17.17 -2.80 5.43
N PRO A 3 -16.49 -2.46 6.54
CA PRO A 3 -15.06 -2.17 6.51
C PRO A 3 -14.26 -3.41 6.05
N PRO A 4 -13.11 -3.22 5.37
CA PRO A 4 -12.28 -4.34 4.96
C PRO A 4 -11.64 -5.02 6.17
N THR A 5 -11.44 -6.34 6.11
CA THR A 5 -10.63 -7.07 7.11
C THR A 5 -9.16 -6.70 7.00
N TYR A 6 -8.67 -6.54 5.77
CA TYR A 6 -7.29 -6.22 5.47
C TYR A 6 -7.16 -5.06 4.51
N ILE A 7 -6.13 -4.25 4.72
CA ILE A 7 -5.64 -3.29 3.74
C ILE A 7 -4.17 -3.60 3.45
N TYR A 8 -3.71 -3.19 2.27
CA TYR A 8 -2.48 -3.70 1.69
C TYR A 8 -1.52 -2.57 1.39
N LYS A 9 -0.25 -2.76 1.76
CA LYS A 9 0.85 -1.97 1.22
C LYS A 9 1.53 -2.76 0.12
N ILE A 10 1.69 -2.13 -1.03
CA ILE A 10 2.44 -2.68 -2.16
C ILE A 10 3.87 -2.17 -2.05
N VAL A 11 4.84 -3.08 -2.10
CA VAL A 11 6.27 -2.78 -1.98
C VAL A 11 6.99 -3.36 -3.20
N PRO A 12 7.75 -2.54 -3.96
CA PRO A 12 8.51 -3.03 -5.11
C PRO A 12 9.68 -3.92 -4.66
N ALA A 13 10.18 -4.77 -5.57
CA ALA A 13 11.29 -5.66 -5.24
C ALA A 13 12.61 -4.94 -4.91
N SER A 14 12.80 -3.73 -5.44
CA SER A 14 13.95 -2.88 -5.11
C SER A 14 14.02 -2.50 -3.63
N SER A 15 12.88 -2.53 -2.92
CA SER A 15 12.78 -2.30 -1.48
C SER A 15 12.17 -3.52 -0.78
N ALA A 16 12.56 -4.72 -1.19
CA ALA A 16 12.06 -5.97 -0.61
C ALA A 16 12.16 -5.94 0.93
N PRO A 17 11.08 -6.27 1.65
CA PRO A 17 11.13 -6.34 3.09
C PRO A 17 12.07 -7.49 3.52
N PRO A 18 12.86 -7.32 4.59
CA PRO A 18 13.69 -8.41 5.10
C PRO A 18 12.83 -9.50 5.74
N ASP A 19 13.40 -10.71 5.83
CA ASP A 19 12.80 -11.87 6.48
C ASP A 19 13.76 -12.39 7.57
N PRO A 20 13.38 -12.35 8.87
CA PRO A 20 12.07 -11.97 9.39
C PRO A 20 11.75 -10.47 9.24
N LEU A 21 10.46 -10.15 9.19
CA LEU A 21 10.00 -8.76 9.17
C LEU A 21 10.50 -8.00 10.40
N PRO A 22 11.07 -6.80 10.23
CA PRO A 22 11.51 -5.97 11.33
C PRO A 22 10.32 -5.25 11.98
N ASP A 23 10.54 -4.66 13.15
CA ASP A 23 9.51 -3.87 13.85
C ASP A 23 9.02 -2.68 13.01
N ARG A 24 9.88 -2.12 12.15
CA ARG A 24 9.56 -1.01 11.25
C ARG A 24 10.23 -1.19 9.89
N LEU A 25 9.47 -0.94 8.84
CA LEU A 25 9.98 -0.85 7.48
C LEU A 25 10.28 0.61 7.11
N PRO A 26 11.25 0.86 6.22
CA PRO A 26 11.48 2.18 5.67
C PRO A 26 10.24 2.66 4.92
N VAL A 27 9.96 3.96 5.02
CA VAL A 27 8.89 4.63 4.29
C VAL A 27 9.31 4.78 2.83
N SER A 28 8.41 4.52 1.88
CA SER A 28 8.74 4.72 0.47
C SER A 28 8.93 6.20 0.15
N ASN A 29 9.74 6.53 -0.87
CA ASN A 29 9.96 7.92 -1.27
C ASN A 29 8.65 8.66 -1.58
N LEU A 30 7.68 7.96 -2.21
CA LEU A 30 6.36 8.52 -2.50
C LEU A 30 5.59 8.85 -1.21
N ASP A 31 5.50 7.90 -0.28
CA ASP A 31 4.82 8.12 1.00
C ASP A 31 5.48 9.24 1.83
N ALA A 32 6.82 9.32 1.80
CA ALA A 32 7.57 10.37 2.49
C ALA A 32 7.33 11.75 1.87
N THR A 33 7.17 11.81 0.54
CA THR A 33 6.87 13.05 -0.19
C THR A 33 5.44 13.52 0.08
N ASP A 34 4.48 12.60 0.09
CA ASP A 34 3.07 12.92 0.25
C ASP A 34 2.66 13.06 1.74
N GLY A 35 3.52 12.63 2.66
CA GLY A 35 3.33 12.76 4.11
C GLY A 35 2.40 11.70 4.74
N PHE A 36 2.03 10.66 3.98
CA PHE A 36 1.20 9.56 4.47
C PHE A 36 1.52 8.25 3.73
N ILE A 37 1.14 7.11 4.33
CA ILE A 37 1.38 5.79 3.73
C ILE A 37 0.21 5.43 2.78
N HIS A 38 0.52 5.25 1.50
CA HIS A 38 -0.43 4.76 0.51
C HIS A 38 -0.79 3.30 0.78
N LEU A 39 -2.07 3.06 1.05
CA LEU A 39 -2.65 1.74 1.25
C LEU A 39 -3.73 1.47 0.21
N SER A 40 -3.90 0.22 -0.18
CA SER A 40 -4.93 -0.24 -1.10
C SER A 40 -5.88 -1.22 -0.41
N THR A 41 -7.18 -1.13 -0.71
CA THR A 41 -8.09 -2.25 -0.44
C THR A 41 -7.79 -3.42 -1.38
N ALA A 42 -8.25 -4.63 -1.03
CA ALA A 42 -8.12 -5.80 -1.90
C ALA A 42 -8.63 -5.54 -3.34
N LYS A 43 -9.75 -4.81 -3.47
CA LYS A 43 -10.34 -4.46 -4.78
C LYS A 43 -9.48 -3.47 -5.58
N GLN A 44 -8.67 -2.65 -4.91
CA GLN A 44 -7.81 -1.66 -5.55
C GLN A 44 -6.46 -2.23 -5.99
N VAL A 45 -5.95 -3.28 -5.32
CA VAL A 45 -4.59 -3.81 -5.55
C VAL A 45 -4.30 -4.02 -7.04
N ALA A 46 -5.16 -4.72 -7.78
CA ALA A 46 -4.94 -5.00 -9.20
C ALA A 46 -4.78 -3.71 -10.04
N ARG A 47 -5.66 -2.74 -9.83
CA ARG A 47 -5.60 -1.44 -10.53
C ARG A 47 -4.37 -0.62 -10.12
N THR A 48 -4.00 -0.65 -8.84
CA THR A 48 -2.80 0.05 -8.35
C THR A 48 -1.54 -0.55 -8.97
N LEU A 49 -1.46 -1.88 -9.08
CA LEU A 49 -0.35 -2.56 -9.73
C LEU A 49 -0.24 -2.17 -11.21
N ASP A 50 -1.35 -2.22 -11.94
CA ASP A 50 -1.36 -1.83 -13.35
C ASP A 50 -0.94 -0.36 -13.56
N ARG A 51 -1.41 0.55 -12.71
CA ARG A 51 -1.15 1.98 -12.87
C ARG A 51 0.29 2.41 -12.50
N TYR A 52 0.87 1.81 -11.47
CA TYR A 52 2.10 2.33 -10.86
C TYR A 52 3.30 1.38 -10.92
N PHE A 53 3.05 0.08 -11.12
CA PHE A 53 4.10 -0.94 -11.10
C PHE A 53 4.29 -1.60 -12.47
N ASN A 54 3.33 -1.47 -13.39
CA ASN A 54 3.48 -1.93 -14.77
C ASN A 54 4.58 -1.15 -15.51
N GLY A 55 5.36 -1.83 -16.35
CA GLY A 55 6.45 -1.23 -17.12
C GLY A 55 7.68 -0.76 -16.33
N THR A 56 7.70 -0.96 -15.00
CA THR A 56 8.82 -0.53 -14.13
C THR A 56 9.99 -1.51 -14.08
N GLY A 57 9.91 -2.63 -14.80
CA GLY A 57 10.93 -3.70 -14.77
C GLY A 57 10.94 -4.53 -13.48
N ASN A 58 9.98 -4.33 -12.57
CA ASN A 58 9.84 -5.14 -11.36
C ASN A 58 9.34 -6.56 -11.72
N GLU A 59 10.21 -7.57 -11.58
CA GLU A 59 9.84 -8.98 -11.76
C GLU A 59 9.02 -9.54 -10.59
N ARG A 60 9.16 -8.92 -9.42
CA ARG A 60 8.48 -9.29 -8.18
C ARG A 60 7.93 -8.07 -7.47
N ILE A 61 6.86 -8.30 -6.74
CA ILE A 61 6.22 -7.34 -5.85
C ILE A 61 5.93 -8.03 -4.52
N TYR A 62 5.95 -7.26 -3.45
CA TYR A 62 5.59 -7.73 -2.12
C TYR A 62 4.28 -7.06 -1.69
N LEU A 63 3.35 -7.86 -1.19
CA LEU A 63 2.09 -7.39 -0.62
C LEU A 63 2.13 -7.59 0.88
N LEU A 64 2.26 -6.49 1.61
CA LEU A 64 2.10 -6.51 3.06
C LEU A 64 0.63 -6.44 3.39
N ARG A 65 0.13 -7.45 4.09
CA ARG A 65 -1.27 -7.54 4.52
C ARG A 65 -1.40 -7.01 5.95
N LEU A 66 -2.07 -5.87 6.11
CA LEU A 66 -2.30 -5.24 7.41
C LEU A 66 -3.72 -5.51 7.89
N ASP A 67 -3.87 -5.97 9.13
CA ASP A 67 -5.16 -6.09 9.80
C ASP A 67 -5.74 -4.69 10.03
N TYR A 68 -6.85 -4.39 9.34
CA TYR A 68 -7.47 -3.07 9.39
C TYR A 68 -7.94 -2.72 10.79
N ALA A 69 -8.42 -3.69 11.57
CA ALA A 69 -8.96 -3.43 12.90
C ALA A 69 -7.91 -2.84 13.86
N LYS A 70 -6.63 -3.21 13.67
CA LYS A 70 -5.50 -2.76 14.49
C LYS A 70 -5.03 -1.34 14.15
N ILE A 71 -5.27 -0.88 12.93
CA ILE A 71 -4.74 0.40 12.43
C ILE A 71 -5.82 1.41 12.06
N LYS A 72 -7.11 1.06 12.15
CA LYS A 72 -8.24 1.92 11.75
C LYS A 72 -8.20 3.34 12.33
N GLY A 73 -7.63 3.52 13.53
CA GLY A 73 -7.48 4.85 14.16
C GLY A 73 -6.46 5.77 13.46
N HIS A 74 -5.60 5.21 12.61
CA HIS A 74 -4.59 5.90 11.83
C HIS A 74 -4.91 5.94 10.34
N VAL A 75 -6.03 5.33 9.91
CA VAL A 75 -6.42 5.27 8.50
C VAL A 75 -7.46 6.34 8.20
N LYS A 76 -7.12 7.22 7.27
CA LYS A 76 -8.06 8.16 6.66
C LYS A 76 -8.44 7.65 5.27
N TRP A 77 -9.74 7.47 5.03
CA TRP A 77 -10.26 7.11 3.71
C TRP A 77 -10.48 8.37 2.89
N GLU A 78 -9.83 8.47 1.75
CA GLU A 78 -10.02 9.58 0.82
C GLU A 78 -10.66 9.08 -0.48
N THR A 79 -11.60 9.86 -1.02
CA THR A 79 -12.05 9.68 -2.40
C THR A 79 -11.03 10.34 -3.32
N PRO A 80 -10.69 9.76 -4.48
CA PRO A 80 -9.87 10.44 -5.46
C PRO A 80 -10.65 11.66 -5.96
N GLN A 81 -10.35 12.85 -5.43
CA GLN A 81 -10.99 14.08 -5.88
C GLN A 81 -10.40 14.47 -7.23
N GLY A 82 -11.22 14.20 -8.24
CA GLY A 82 -11.04 14.57 -9.64
C GLY A 82 -12.34 14.29 -10.41
N GLY A 83 -13.47 14.71 -9.85
CA GLY A 83 -14.79 14.61 -10.49
C GLY A 83 -15.78 15.53 -9.79
N VAL A 84 -16.08 16.66 -10.44
CA VAL A 84 -17.37 17.38 -10.31
C VAL A 84 -18.52 16.50 -10.79
#